data_AF-A0A855SJ80-F1
#
_entry.id   AF-A0A855SJ80-F1
#
_cell.length_a   1.000
_cell.length_b   1.000
_cell.length_c   1.000
_cell.angle_alpha   90.00
_cell.angle_beta   90.00
_cell.angle_gamma   90.00
#
_symmetry.space_group_name_H-M   'P 1'
#
loop_
_entity.id
_entity.type
_entity.pdbx_description
1 polymer ?
#
loop_
_entity_poly.entity_id
_entity_poly.type
_entity_poly.pdbx_seq_one_letter_code
_entity_poly.pdbx_strand_id
1 'polypeptide(L)'
;MTESQKKWLKRWEENRRKGFIHYIVIQTLMIGGGLFTGKLIGVALFTNQSQWGEFFSSVPFTVALILAVCIPLNSLAWLVSDKRYKSLTNQQNNT
;
A
#
# COMPACT_ATOMS: atom_id res chain seq x y z
N MET A 1 7.28 8.68 -25.91
CA MET A 1 6.94 7.90 -24.69
C MET A 1 7.70 6.58 -24.70
N THR A 2 8.34 6.19 -23.60
CA THR A 2 9.08 4.92 -23.51
C THR A 2 8.15 3.71 -23.33
N GLU A 3 8.60 2.51 -23.67
CA GLU A 3 7.84 1.26 -23.45
C GLU A 3 7.49 1.03 -21.97
N SER A 4 8.38 1.45 -21.06
CA SER A 4 8.13 1.42 -19.62
C SER A 4 7.00 2.36 -19.18
N GLN A 5 6.90 3.56 -19.77
CA GLN A 5 5.82 4.50 -19.51
C GLN A 5 4.47 3.99 -20.00
N LYS A 6 4.41 3.38 -21.19
CA LYS A 6 3.18 2.77 -21.72
C LYS A 6 2.68 1.62 -20.84
N LYS A 7 3.58 0.71 -20.44
CA LYS A 7 3.25 -0.39 -19.52
C LYS A 7 2.75 0.11 -18.17
N TRP A 8 3.40 1.15 -17.62
CA TRP A 8 2.96 1.77 -16.36
C TRP A 8 1.59 2.42 -16.50
N LEU A 9 1.33 3.17 -17.59
CA LEU A 9 0.05 3.81 -17.89
C LEU A 9 -1.10 2.80 -17.92
N LYS A 10 -0.95 1.71 -18.66
CA LYS A 10 -1.96 0.65 -18.74
C LYS A 10 -2.27 0.04 -17.37
N ARG A 11 -1.22 -0.26 -16.59
CA ARG A 11 -1.39 -0.79 -15.22
C ARG A 11 -2.05 0.23 -14.29
N TRP A 12 -1.70 1.51 -14.42
CA TRP A 12 -2.30 2.57 -13.62
C TRP A 12 -3.77 2.78 -13.96
N GLU A 13 -4.13 2.71 -15.25
CA GLU A 13 -5.52 2.81 -15.72
C GLU A 13 -6.39 1.68 -15.17
N GLU A 14 -5.90 0.44 -15.16
CA GLU A 14 -6.58 -0.70 -14.52
C GLU A 14 -6.82 -0.46 -13.03
N ASN A 15 -5.82 0.05 -12.30
CA ASN A 15 -5.95 0.41 -10.89
C ASN A 15 -6.94 1.55 -10.69
N ARG A 16 -6.91 2.55 -11.57
CA ARG A 16 -7.81 3.71 -11.54
C ARG A 16 -9.26 3.30 -11.75
N ARG A 17 -9.53 2.32 -12.63
CA ARG A 17 -10.86 1.75 -12.87
C ARG A 17 -11.44 1.06 -11.63
N LYS A 18 -10.59 0.43 -10.82
CA LYS A 18 -11.01 -0.19 -9.54
C LYS A 18 -11.29 0.84 -8.44
N GLY A 19 -10.76 2.06 -8.59
CA GLY A 19 -11.07 3.21 -7.74
C GLY A 19 -10.10 3.41 -6.58
N PHE A 20 -10.21 4.61 -6.00
CA PHE A 20 -9.34 5.11 -4.94
C PHE A 20 -9.38 4.24 -3.67
N ILE A 21 -10.59 3.90 -3.22
CA ILE A 21 -10.79 3.11 -2.00
C ILE A 21 -10.18 1.72 -2.18
N HIS A 22 -10.42 1.07 -3.33
CA HIS A 22 -9.87 -0.25 -3.63
C HIS A 22 -8.33 -0.24 -3.59
N TYR A 23 -7.71 0.79 -4.17
CA TYR A 23 -6.26 0.93 -4.15
C TYR A 23 -5.71 1.08 -2.73
N ILE A 24 -6.32 1.96 -1.92
CA ILE A 24 -5.89 2.17 -0.54
C ILE A 24 -6.04 0.89 0.27
N VAL A 25 -7.16 0.19 0.15
CA VAL A 25 -7.42 -1.06 0.87
C VAL A 25 -6.36 -2.11 0.50
N ILE A 26 -6.14 -2.36 -0.79
CA ILE A 26 -5.18 -3.37 -1.24
C ILE A 26 -3.75 -3.02 -0.84
N GLN A 27 -3.32 -1.77 -1.00
CA GLN A 27 -1.98 -1.38 -0.57
C GLN A 27 -1.81 -1.45 0.95
N THR A 28 -2.82 -1.02 1.71
CA THR A 28 -2.78 -1.08 3.17
C THR A 28 -2.75 -2.52 3.65
N LEU A 29 -3.49 -3.43 3.00
CA LEU A 29 -3.43 -4.87 3.29
C LEU A 29 -2.07 -5.48 2.95
N MET A 30 -1.44 -5.11 1.83
CA MET A 30 -0.11 -5.62 1.48
C MET A 30 0.96 -5.13 2.46
N ILE A 31 0.99 -3.82 2.76
CA ILE A 31 1.96 -3.24 3.69
C ILE A 31 1.70 -3.76 5.11
N GLY A 32 0.45 -3.70 5.56
CA GLY A 32 0.04 -4.16 6.88
C GLY A 32 0.27 -5.65 7.07
N GLY A 33 -0.04 -6.48 6.08
CA GLY A 33 0.22 -7.91 6.09
C GLY A 33 1.72 -8.22 6.16
N GLY A 34 2.55 -7.47 5.43
CA GLY A 34 4.01 -7.59 5.50
C GLY A 34 4.56 -7.24 6.89
N LEU A 35 4.14 -6.11 7.46
CA LEU A 35 4.54 -5.68 8.80
C LEU A 35 4.08 -6.67 9.87
N PHE A 36 2.84 -7.13 9.77
CA PHE A 36 2.26 -8.08 10.71
C PHE A 36 2.98 -9.43 10.67
N THR A 37 3.20 -9.96 9.47
CA THR A 37 3.94 -11.22 9.27
C THR A 37 5.38 -11.09 9.77
N GLY A 38 6.05 -9.98 9.49
CA GLY A 38 7.40 -9.72 10.00
C GLY A 38 7.46 -9.72 11.53
N LYS A 39 6.51 -9.05 12.19
CA LYS A 39 6.41 -9.04 13.66
C LYS A 39 6.11 -10.44 14.21
N LEU A 40 5.23 -11.19 13.55
CA LEU A 40 4.87 -12.55 13.93
C LEU A 40 6.05 -13.52 13.81
N ILE A 41 6.83 -13.44 12.72
CA ILE A 41 8.05 -14.23 12.55
C ILE A 41 9.08 -13.86 13.62
N GLY A 42 9.25 -12.58 13.92
CA GLY A 42 10.15 -12.13 14.99
C GLY A 42 9.78 -12.74 16.35
N VAL A 43 8.51 -12.72 16.72
CA VAL A 43 8.03 -13.39 17.93
C VAL A 43 8.21 -14.91 17.84
N ALA A 44 7.90 -15.53 16.71
CA ALA A 44 8.04 -16.98 16.58
C ALA A 44 9.50 -17.47 16.74
N LEU A 45 10.49 -16.68 16.31
CA LEU A 45 11.91 -17.07 16.31
C LEU A 45 12.67 -16.66 17.57
N PHE A 46 12.27 -15.59 18.26
CA PHE A 46 13.09 -14.96 19.30
C PHE A 46 12.45 -14.91 20.70
N THR A 47 11.26 -15.48 20.91
CA THR A 47 10.45 -15.28 22.13
C THR A 47 10.03 -16.58 22.82
N ASN A 48 9.99 -16.56 24.16
CA ASN A 48 9.38 -17.61 25.00
C ASN A 48 7.85 -17.47 25.11
N GLN A 49 7.15 -18.55 25.48
CA GLN A 49 5.68 -18.67 25.49
C GLN A 49 4.92 -17.52 26.19
N SER A 50 5.54 -16.82 27.15
CA SER A 50 4.95 -15.69 27.87
C SER A 50 4.71 -14.42 27.02
N GLN A 51 5.51 -14.15 25.98
CA GLN A 51 5.35 -12.90 25.21
C GLN A 51 4.35 -13.02 24.04
N TRP A 52 3.77 -14.21 23.81
CA TRP A 52 2.65 -14.37 22.89
C TRP A 52 1.40 -13.64 23.38
N GLY A 53 1.16 -13.63 24.70
CA GLY A 53 0.05 -12.88 25.31
C GLY A 53 0.19 -11.36 25.07
N GLU A 54 1.39 -10.83 25.31
CA GLU A 54 1.71 -9.43 25.03
C GLU A 54 1.58 -9.10 23.54
N PHE A 55 2.07 -9.98 22.66
CA PHE A 55 1.93 -9.82 21.22
C PHE A 55 0.45 -9.67 20.83
N PHE A 56 -0.41 -10.62 21.20
CA PHE A 56 -1.84 -10.59 20.85
C PHE A 56 -2.57 -9.38 21.45
N SER A 57 -2.22 -8.99 22.68
CA SER A 57 -2.79 -7.78 23.32
C SER A 57 -2.41 -6.49 22.58
N SER A 58 -1.24 -6.45 21.94
CA SER A 58 -0.75 -5.30 21.19
C SER A 58 -1.27 -5.23 19.73
N VAL A 59 -1.92 -6.29 19.25
CA VAL A 59 -2.40 -6.36 17.85
C VAL A 59 -3.38 -5.24 17.51
N PRO A 60 -4.42 -4.94 18.31
CA PRO A 60 -5.38 -3.88 17.96
C PRO A 60 -4.70 -2.52 17.80
N PHE A 61 -3.78 -2.18 18.71
CA PHE A 61 -3.01 -0.94 18.63
C PHE A 61 -2.07 -0.92 17.40
N THR A 62 -1.41 -2.04 17.12
CA THR A 62 -0.54 -2.18 15.95
C THR A 62 -1.34 -1.99 14.64
N VAL A 63 -2.51 -2.60 14.54
CA VAL A 63 -3.41 -2.45 13.38
C VAL A 63 -3.89 -1.00 13.26
N ALA A 64 -4.29 -0.36 14.36
CA ALA A 64 -4.71 1.04 14.36
C ALA A 64 -3.59 1.97 13.85
N LEU A 65 -2.34 1.76 14.29
CA LEU A 65 -1.17 2.48 13.79
C LEU A 65 -0.94 2.24 12.30
N ILE A 66 -1.00 1.00 11.83
CA ILE A 66 -0.84 0.65 10.41
C ILE A 66 -1.89 1.39 9.58
N LEU A 67 -3.16 1.37 9.99
CA LEU A 67 -4.23 2.09 9.29
C LEU A 67 -4.00 3.60 9.30
N ALA A 68 -3.68 4.17 10.47
CA ALA A 68 -3.46 5.61 10.64
C ALA A 68 -2.30 6.15 9.78
N VAL A 69 -1.26 5.34 9.54
CA VAL A 69 -0.10 5.73 8.72
C VAL A 69 -0.28 5.37 7.26
N CYS A 70 -0.75 4.16 6.94
CA CYS A 70 -0.84 3.68 5.56
C CYS A 70 -1.96 4.38 4.78
N ILE A 71 -3.10 4.70 5.40
CA ILE A 71 -4.21 5.34 4.68
C ILE A 71 -3.79 6.72 4.12
N PRO A 72 -3.22 7.65 4.91
CA PRO A 72 -2.72 8.93 4.38
C PRO A 72 -1.62 8.76 3.35
N LEU A 73 -0.64 7.88 3.59
CA LEU A 73 0.47 7.65 2.66
C LEU A 73 -0.03 7.12 1.31
N ASN A 74 -0.90 6.11 1.32
CA ASN A 74 -1.47 5.53 0.10
C ASN A 74 -2.38 6.54 -0.62
N SER A 75 -3.05 7.43 0.12
CA SER A 75 -3.83 8.53 -0.45
C SER A 75 -2.94 9.52 -1.20
N LEU A 76 -1.81 9.94 -0.60
CA LEU A 76 -0.83 10.82 -1.24
C LEU A 76 -0.20 10.14 -2.47
N ALA A 77 0.14 8.86 -2.36
CA ALA A 77 0.69 8.07 -3.47
C ALA A 77 -0.28 8.00 -4.66
N TRP A 78 -1.58 7.85 -4.38
CA TRP A 78 -2.62 7.92 -5.41
C TRP A 78 -2.67 9.28 -6.09
N LEU A 79 -2.66 10.38 -5.33
CA LEU A 79 -2.71 11.73 -5.89
C LEU A 79 -1.50 12.04 -6.78
N VAL A 80 -0.30 11.67 -6.34
CA VAL A 80 0.93 11.83 -7.14
C VAL A 80 0.85 11.00 -8.43
N SER A 81 0.36 9.76 -8.34
CA SER A 81 0.21 8.87 -9.49
C SER A 81 -0.88 9.36 -10.45
N ASP A 82 -1.97 9.93 -9.96
CA ASP A 82 -3.03 10.52 -10.79
C ASP A 82 -2.54 11.77 -11.54
N LYS A 83 -1.76 12.63 -10.86
CA LYS A 83 -1.09 13.78 -11.51
C LYS A 83 -0.13 13.31 -12.60
N ARG A 84 0.69 12.30 -12.33
CA ARG A 84 1.61 11.70 -13.31
C ARG A 84 0.86 11.12 -14.50
N TYR A 85 -0.25 10.42 -14.26
CA TYR A 85 -1.10 9.87 -15.32
C TYR A 85 -1.61 10.98 -16.25
N LYS A 86 -2.23 12.03 -15.69
CA LYS A 86 -2.71 13.19 -16.48
C LYS A 86 -1.60 13.84 -17.30
N SER A 87 -0.42 14.03 -16.71
CA SER A 87 0.73 14.61 -17.41
C SER A 87 1.17 13.76 -18.60
N LEU A 88 1.24 12.43 -18.43
CA LEU A 88 1.67 11.52 -19.48
C LEU A 88 0.62 11.38 -20.60
N THR A 89 -0.67 11.36 -20.24
CA THR A 89 -1.77 11.35 -21.22
C THR A 89 -1.81 12.64 -22.03
N ASN A 90 -1.61 13.80 -21.39
CA ASN A 90 -1.55 15.09 -22.10
C ASN A 90 -0.36 15.15 -23.07
N GLN A 91 0.80 14.61 -22.69
CA GLN A 91 1.94 14.50 -23.61
C GLN A 91 1.61 13.62 -24.82
N GLN A 92 0.90 12.50 -24.61
CA GLN A 92 0.51 11.62 -25.70
C GLN A 92 -0.51 12.27 -26.66
N ASN A 93 -1.45 13.07 -26.17
CA ASN A 93 -2.46 13.72 -27.01
C ASN A 93 -1.93 14.93 -27.79
N ASN A 94 -0.82 15.53 -27.34
CA ASN A 94 -0.18 16.67 -28.00
C ASN A 94 0.92 16.25 -29.01
N THR A 95 1.19 14.95 -29.14
CA THR A 95 2.13 14.38 -30.13
C THR A 95 1.36 13.69 -31.24
#